data_AF-A0A5E6M8H6-F1
#
_entry.id   AF-A0A5E6M8H6-F1
#
_cell.length_a   1.000
_cell.length_b   1.000
_cell.length_c   1.000
_cell.angle_alpha   90.00
_cell.angle_beta   90.00
_cell.angle_gamma   90.00
#
_symmetry.space_group_name_H-M   'P 1'
#
loop_
_entity.id
_entity.type
_entity.pdbx_description
1 polymer ?
#
loop_
_entity_poly.entity_id
_entity_poly.type
_entity_poly.pdbx_seq_one_letter_code
_entity_poly.pdbx_strand_id
1 'polypeptide(L)'
;RAAEAGVAEAQYRLGRCYEQGSGVAGDLSAAFSWYQRAAGQKHRSALCALGKLYLRGWEGKPDYAAGAEWLMRAAKRGDAEAQELLGLCYHRGLGVAQDFFRASLWYRRAAMAKRPLAANNLGVLYRSGQGVPKDDRKAAAWFRAAAKAGESYGQLNLGDLYALGWGVARNARLAAHWWRQAADRGLVEAQSRLGELYDFGQGVALDRAEAAKWYRLAAEQGHAAAANNLAILYQTGDGVSKDDAEALRLLRKAAEHGLAVAQRNLGAFYLLGGSASEIEEAARWFVLAAQQGDSFSQWKLGELYEHGYGVVQDRRRAIDWYRKAADQGHSEAKKGLLRMGGDSSAAA
;
A
#
# COMPACT_ATOMS: atom_id res chain seq x y z
N ARG A 1 -34.92 -28.26 -16.61
CA ARG A 1 -35.27 -29.64 -16.19
C ARG A 1 -34.61 -30.06 -14.86
N ALA A 2 -33.29 -30.30 -14.76
CA ALA A 2 -32.70 -30.81 -13.50
C ALA A 2 -32.78 -29.85 -12.29
N ALA A 3 -32.58 -28.54 -12.51
CA ALA A 3 -32.71 -27.53 -11.45
C ALA A 3 -34.16 -27.38 -10.94
N GLU A 4 -35.12 -27.44 -11.87
CA GLU A 4 -36.56 -27.42 -11.58
C GLU A 4 -37.00 -28.71 -10.87
N ALA A 5 -36.36 -29.84 -11.18
CA ALA A 5 -36.57 -31.12 -10.49
C ALA A 5 -35.94 -31.19 -9.09
N GLY A 6 -35.44 -30.07 -8.55
CA GLY A 6 -34.99 -29.99 -7.16
C GLY A 6 -33.52 -30.36 -6.91
N VAL A 7 -32.72 -30.69 -7.93
CA VAL A 7 -31.32 -31.10 -7.70
C VAL A 7 -30.47 -29.90 -7.28
N ALA A 8 -29.97 -29.90 -6.03
CA ALA A 8 -29.24 -28.77 -5.43
C ALA A 8 -28.03 -28.28 -6.26
N GLU A 9 -27.23 -29.21 -6.79
CA GLU A 9 -26.08 -28.87 -7.64
C GLU A 9 -26.52 -28.21 -8.96
N ALA A 10 -27.62 -28.69 -9.57
CA ALA A 10 -28.17 -28.10 -10.78
C ALA A 10 -28.76 -26.70 -10.51
N GLN A 11 -29.41 -26.50 -9.38
CA GLN A 11 -29.90 -25.19 -8.93
C GLN A 11 -28.73 -24.22 -8.70
N TYR A 12 -27.67 -24.65 -8.01
CA TYR A 12 -26.48 -23.83 -7.83
C TYR A 12 -25.83 -23.45 -9.17
N ARG A 13 -25.64 -24.42 -10.08
CA ARG A 13 -25.06 -24.15 -11.41
C ARG A 13 -25.91 -23.20 -12.24
N LEU A 14 -27.24 -23.36 -12.21
CA LEU A 14 -28.14 -22.45 -12.91
C LEU A 14 -28.07 -21.04 -12.31
N GLY A 15 -28.01 -20.92 -10.97
CA GLY A 15 -27.76 -19.64 -10.31
C GLY A 15 -26.44 -18.99 -10.76
N ARG A 16 -25.37 -19.78 -10.94
CA ARG A 16 -24.08 -19.31 -11.48
C ARG A 16 -24.19 -18.81 -12.91
N CYS A 17 -24.95 -19.50 -13.77
CA CYS A 17 -25.21 -19.04 -15.14
C CYS A 17 -25.86 -17.66 -15.16
N TYR A 18 -26.88 -17.45 -14.32
CA TYR A 18 -27.53 -16.14 -14.17
C TYR A 18 -26.62 -15.08 -13.55
N GLU A 19 -25.81 -15.42 -12.54
CA GLU A 19 -24.84 -14.47 -11.93
C GLU A 19 -23.81 -13.99 -12.97
N GLN A 20 -23.38 -14.87 -13.87
CA GLN A 20 -22.29 -14.61 -14.83
C GLN A 20 -22.78 -14.21 -16.23
N GLY A 21 -24.08 -14.26 -16.50
CA GLY A 21 -24.61 -14.11 -17.86
C GLY A 21 -24.10 -15.17 -18.84
N SER A 22 -23.81 -16.38 -18.35
CA SER A 22 -23.20 -17.45 -19.14
C SER A 22 -24.28 -18.36 -19.74
N GLY A 23 -24.56 -18.18 -21.03
CA GLY A 23 -25.60 -18.91 -21.76
C GLY A 23 -27.03 -18.40 -21.50
N VAL A 24 -27.20 -17.39 -20.65
CA VAL A 24 -28.44 -16.65 -20.36
C VAL A 24 -28.09 -15.19 -20.10
N ALA A 25 -29.06 -14.27 -20.23
CA ALA A 25 -28.86 -12.90 -19.77
C ALA A 25 -28.56 -12.88 -18.26
N GLY A 26 -27.64 -12.01 -17.85
CA GLY A 26 -27.27 -11.87 -16.43
C GLY A 26 -28.46 -11.36 -15.60
N ASP A 27 -28.77 -12.04 -14.50
CA ASP A 27 -29.88 -11.70 -13.62
C ASP A 27 -29.56 -12.12 -12.18
N LEU A 28 -29.22 -11.15 -11.34
CA LEU A 28 -28.88 -11.40 -9.93
C LEU A 28 -30.08 -11.84 -9.09
N SER A 29 -31.30 -11.44 -9.45
CA SER A 29 -32.52 -11.86 -8.75
C SER A 29 -32.85 -13.33 -9.04
N ALA A 30 -32.73 -13.74 -10.30
CA ALA A 30 -32.82 -15.15 -10.68
C ALA A 30 -31.69 -15.97 -10.04
N ALA A 31 -30.45 -15.48 -10.07
CA ALA A 31 -29.31 -16.14 -9.42
C ALA A 31 -29.56 -16.36 -7.93
N PHE A 32 -29.99 -15.31 -7.22
CA PHE A 32 -30.32 -15.34 -5.80
C PHE A 32 -31.42 -16.38 -5.51
N SER A 33 -32.51 -16.37 -6.28
CA SER A 33 -33.62 -17.32 -6.13
C SER A 33 -33.16 -18.77 -6.26
N TRP A 34 -32.31 -19.06 -7.25
CA TRP A 34 -31.75 -20.40 -7.44
C TRP A 34 -30.77 -20.79 -6.33
N TYR A 35 -29.94 -19.86 -5.87
CA TYR A 35 -29.06 -20.09 -4.74
C TYR A 35 -29.83 -20.34 -3.44
N GLN A 36 -30.95 -19.64 -3.19
CA GLN A 36 -31.80 -19.90 -2.02
C GLN A 36 -32.36 -21.32 -2.02
N ARG A 37 -32.85 -21.81 -3.17
CA ARG A 37 -33.35 -23.19 -3.30
C ARG A 37 -32.26 -24.23 -3.00
N ALA A 38 -31.06 -24.04 -3.57
CA ALA A 38 -29.93 -24.93 -3.31
C ALA A 38 -29.44 -24.83 -1.85
N ALA A 39 -29.42 -23.62 -1.28
CA ALA A 39 -29.02 -23.35 0.09
C ALA A 39 -30.01 -23.96 1.11
N GLY A 40 -31.31 -24.00 0.80
CA GLY A 40 -32.32 -24.72 1.58
C GLY A 40 -32.01 -26.21 1.71
N GLN A 41 -31.34 -26.77 0.70
CA GLN A 41 -30.82 -28.15 0.70
C GLN A 41 -29.41 -28.25 1.32
N LYS A 42 -28.97 -27.21 2.04
CA LYS A 42 -27.66 -27.12 2.71
C LYS A 42 -26.47 -27.19 1.75
N HIS A 43 -26.66 -26.84 0.46
CA HIS A 43 -25.60 -26.85 -0.53
C HIS A 43 -24.52 -25.79 -0.23
N ARG A 44 -23.30 -26.23 0.10
CA ARG A 44 -22.23 -25.36 0.64
C ARG A 44 -21.86 -24.19 -0.28
N SER A 45 -21.73 -24.43 -1.59
CA SER A 45 -21.35 -23.39 -2.55
C SER A 45 -22.48 -22.38 -2.77
N ALA A 46 -23.74 -22.81 -2.62
CA ALA A 46 -24.89 -21.91 -2.72
C ALA A 46 -25.01 -21.03 -1.46
N LEU A 47 -24.75 -21.60 -0.27
CA LEU A 47 -24.63 -20.83 0.96
C LEU A 47 -23.53 -19.75 0.83
N CYS A 48 -22.36 -20.11 0.29
CA CYS A 48 -21.28 -19.18 0.03
C CYS A 48 -21.67 -18.09 -1.00
N ALA A 49 -22.33 -18.49 -2.09
CA ALA A 49 -22.81 -17.56 -3.12
C ALA A 49 -23.82 -16.54 -2.59
N LEU A 50 -24.78 -16.97 -1.76
CA LEU A 50 -25.69 -16.05 -1.06
C LEU A 50 -24.94 -15.05 -0.18
N GLY A 51 -23.97 -15.54 0.61
CA GLY A 51 -23.11 -14.69 1.42
C GLY A 51 -22.43 -13.61 0.59
N LYS A 52 -21.82 -13.98 -0.54
CA LYS A 52 -21.18 -13.04 -1.47
C LYS A 52 -22.16 -12.03 -2.08
N LEU A 53 -23.36 -12.46 -2.44
CA LEU A 53 -24.39 -11.54 -2.98
C LEU A 53 -24.75 -10.46 -1.95
N TYR A 54 -25.02 -10.84 -0.70
CA TYR A 54 -25.31 -9.88 0.37
C TYR A 54 -24.14 -8.93 0.65
N LEU A 55 -22.90 -9.44 0.68
CA LEU A 55 -21.70 -8.61 0.86
C LEU A 55 -21.48 -7.61 -0.28
N ARG A 56 -21.97 -7.91 -1.50
CA ARG A 56 -21.88 -7.02 -2.66
C ARG A 56 -23.04 -6.03 -2.77
N GLY A 57 -24.10 -6.19 -1.97
CA GLY A 57 -25.31 -5.36 -2.09
C GLY A 57 -26.09 -5.65 -3.36
N TRP A 58 -26.29 -6.92 -3.71
CA TRP A 58 -27.03 -7.29 -4.93
C TRP A 58 -28.45 -6.70 -5.01
N GLU A 59 -29.06 -6.39 -3.86
CA GLU A 59 -30.35 -5.71 -3.71
C GLU A 59 -30.14 -4.31 -3.07
N GLY A 60 -29.18 -3.54 -3.57
CA GLY A 60 -28.91 -2.17 -3.13
C GLY A 60 -27.61 -2.02 -2.33
N LYS A 61 -27.70 -1.65 -1.05
CA LYS A 61 -26.50 -1.51 -0.19
C LYS A 61 -26.07 -2.89 0.35
N PRO A 62 -24.77 -3.12 0.58
CA PRO A 62 -24.30 -4.34 1.23
C PRO A 62 -24.97 -4.61 2.57
N ASP A 63 -25.53 -5.81 2.73
CA ASP A 63 -25.95 -6.33 4.04
C ASP A 63 -24.86 -7.25 4.57
N TYR A 64 -23.93 -6.65 5.31
CA TYR A 64 -22.81 -7.39 5.85
C TYR A 64 -23.23 -8.44 6.89
N ALA A 65 -24.31 -8.20 7.64
CA ALA A 65 -24.76 -9.10 8.70
C ALA A 65 -25.35 -10.38 8.08
N ALA A 66 -26.26 -10.24 7.13
CA ALA A 66 -26.80 -11.38 6.37
C ALA A 66 -25.68 -12.10 5.62
N GLY A 67 -24.77 -11.35 4.99
CA GLY A 67 -23.60 -11.91 4.29
C GLY A 67 -22.75 -12.80 5.21
N ALA A 68 -22.34 -12.28 6.37
CA ALA A 68 -21.55 -13.01 7.34
C ALA A 68 -22.28 -14.25 7.89
N GLU A 69 -23.60 -14.18 8.08
CA GLU A 69 -24.39 -15.32 8.54
C GLU A 69 -24.39 -16.47 7.52
N TRP A 70 -24.65 -16.17 6.24
CA TRP A 70 -24.60 -17.17 5.16
C TRP A 70 -23.21 -17.78 5.01
N LEU A 71 -22.16 -16.95 5.07
CA LEU A 71 -20.77 -17.42 5.06
C LEU A 71 -20.48 -18.32 6.25
N MET A 72 -20.99 -18.02 7.44
CA MET A 72 -20.84 -18.88 8.61
C MET A 72 -21.47 -20.25 8.43
N ARG A 73 -22.67 -20.31 7.81
CA ARG A 73 -23.34 -21.58 7.49
C ARG A 73 -22.53 -22.40 6.47
N ALA A 74 -21.93 -21.76 5.48
CA ALA A 74 -21.07 -22.39 4.47
C ALA A 74 -19.72 -22.85 5.06
N ALA A 75 -19.05 -21.98 5.81
CA ALA A 75 -17.73 -22.21 6.40
C ALA A 75 -17.73 -23.37 7.40
N LYS A 76 -18.79 -23.48 8.23
CA LYS A 76 -19.01 -24.62 9.14
C LYS A 76 -19.15 -25.97 8.40
N ARG A 77 -19.50 -25.94 7.10
CA ARG A 77 -19.62 -27.12 6.22
C ARG A 77 -18.36 -27.36 5.37
N GLY A 78 -17.26 -26.68 5.69
CA GLY A 78 -15.99 -26.89 5.00
C GLY A 78 -15.85 -26.16 3.66
N ASP A 79 -16.71 -25.18 3.37
CA ASP A 79 -16.51 -24.34 2.18
C ASP A 79 -15.30 -23.42 2.37
N ALA A 80 -14.23 -23.66 1.60
CA ALA A 80 -12.95 -22.99 1.77
C ALA A 80 -13.00 -21.49 1.43
N GLU A 81 -13.79 -21.11 0.42
CA GLU A 81 -13.98 -19.70 0.06
C GLU A 81 -14.76 -18.98 1.17
N ALA A 82 -15.81 -19.60 1.71
CA ALA A 82 -16.56 -19.02 2.81
C ALA A 82 -15.72 -18.90 4.10
N GLN A 83 -14.82 -19.86 4.36
CA GLN A 83 -13.87 -19.75 5.47
C GLN A 83 -12.94 -18.54 5.30
N GLU A 84 -12.42 -18.30 4.09
CA GLU A 84 -11.59 -17.13 3.81
C GLU A 84 -12.37 -15.82 4.00
N LEU A 85 -13.57 -15.73 3.42
CA LEU A 85 -14.42 -14.53 3.50
C LEU A 85 -14.92 -14.27 4.92
N LEU A 86 -15.27 -15.31 5.68
CA LEU A 86 -15.66 -15.15 7.08
C LEU A 86 -14.48 -14.70 7.95
N GLY A 87 -13.26 -15.17 7.63
CA GLY A 87 -12.03 -14.63 8.22
C GLY A 87 -11.90 -13.12 7.97
N LEU A 88 -12.21 -12.66 6.75
CA LEU A 88 -12.22 -11.23 6.40
C LEU A 88 -13.31 -10.46 7.14
N CYS A 89 -14.52 -11.02 7.28
CA CYS A 89 -15.59 -10.42 8.07
C CYS A 89 -15.15 -10.16 9.52
N TYR A 90 -14.56 -11.15 10.19
CA TYR A 90 -14.04 -10.97 11.54
C TYR A 90 -12.83 -10.02 11.61
N HIS A 91 -11.93 -10.04 10.61
CA HIS A 91 -10.77 -9.16 10.58
C HIS A 91 -11.19 -7.68 10.48
N ARG A 92 -12.21 -7.37 9.67
CA ARG A 92 -12.65 -5.99 9.39
C ARG A 92 -13.90 -5.55 10.17
N GLY A 93 -14.53 -6.44 10.92
CA GLY A 93 -15.80 -6.16 11.59
C GLY A 93 -16.99 -6.00 10.63
N LEU A 94 -16.99 -6.72 9.50
CA LEU A 94 -18.06 -6.63 8.49
C LEU A 94 -19.20 -7.57 8.87
N GLY A 95 -20.28 -7.01 9.42
CA GLY A 95 -21.49 -7.77 9.79
C GLY A 95 -21.35 -8.60 11.07
N VAL A 96 -20.18 -8.57 11.69
CA VAL A 96 -19.84 -9.20 12.97
C VAL A 96 -18.91 -8.25 13.73
N ALA A 97 -18.85 -8.38 15.06
CA ALA A 97 -17.84 -7.67 15.83
C ALA A 97 -16.42 -8.06 15.36
N GLN A 98 -15.52 -7.07 15.26
CA GLN A 98 -14.13 -7.32 14.88
C GLN A 98 -13.46 -8.25 15.90
N ASP A 99 -12.84 -9.32 15.41
CA ASP A 99 -12.20 -10.35 16.23
C ASP A 99 -11.05 -11.00 15.46
N PHE A 100 -9.82 -10.54 15.71
CA PHE A 100 -8.64 -11.06 15.04
C PHE A 100 -8.35 -12.53 15.38
N PHE A 101 -8.71 -13.00 16.58
CA PHE A 101 -8.49 -14.40 16.95
C PHE A 101 -9.41 -15.31 16.13
N ARG A 102 -10.71 -14.99 16.04
CA ARG A 102 -11.64 -15.74 15.17
C ARG A 102 -11.25 -15.64 13.70
N ALA A 103 -10.79 -14.47 13.24
CA ALA A 103 -10.24 -14.32 11.89
C ALA A 103 -9.09 -15.30 11.65
N SER A 104 -8.14 -15.42 12.58
CA SER A 104 -7.00 -16.33 12.49
C SER A 104 -7.43 -17.81 12.37
N LEU A 105 -8.47 -18.22 13.11
CA LEU A 105 -8.99 -19.59 13.07
C LEU A 105 -9.59 -19.93 11.71
N TRP A 106 -10.35 -18.99 11.13
CA TRP A 106 -10.97 -19.18 9.82
C TRP A 106 -9.96 -19.11 8.67
N TYR A 107 -9.04 -18.14 8.72
CA TYR A 107 -7.94 -18.09 7.76
C TYR A 107 -7.07 -19.34 7.82
N ARG A 108 -6.79 -19.90 9.00
CA ARG A 108 -6.03 -21.16 9.12
C ARG A 108 -6.73 -22.31 8.41
N ARG A 109 -8.05 -22.46 8.58
CA ARG A 109 -8.84 -23.50 7.89
C ARG A 109 -8.81 -23.31 6.38
N ALA A 110 -9.05 -22.09 5.90
CA ALA A 110 -8.99 -21.77 4.47
C ALA A 110 -7.59 -21.98 3.89
N ALA A 111 -6.54 -21.56 4.59
CA ALA A 111 -5.15 -21.75 4.17
C ALA A 111 -4.76 -23.24 4.09
N MET A 112 -5.22 -24.06 5.05
CA MET A 112 -5.08 -25.52 4.99
C MET A 112 -5.83 -26.12 3.79
N ALA A 113 -6.94 -25.52 3.38
CA ALA A 113 -7.63 -25.82 2.13
C ALA A 113 -6.98 -25.18 0.88
N LYS A 114 -5.70 -24.79 0.97
CA LYS A 114 -4.88 -24.19 -0.10
C LYS A 114 -5.45 -22.89 -0.67
N ARG A 115 -6.13 -22.09 0.16
CA ARG A 115 -6.53 -20.72 -0.20
C ARG A 115 -5.36 -19.74 -0.01
N PRO A 116 -4.77 -19.19 -1.09
CA PRO A 116 -3.58 -18.35 -1.00
C PRO A 116 -3.79 -17.05 -0.21
N LEU A 117 -4.91 -16.36 -0.45
CA LEU A 117 -5.22 -15.10 0.24
C LEU A 117 -5.39 -15.32 1.75
N ALA A 118 -6.06 -16.41 2.15
CA ALA A 118 -6.14 -16.79 3.56
C ALA A 118 -4.76 -17.08 4.18
N ALA A 119 -3.86 -17.74 3.45
CA ALA A 119 -2.50 -17.97 3.92
C ALA A 119 -1.75 -16.64 4.11
N ASN A 120 -1.84 -15.71 3.16
CA ASN A 120 -1.28 -14.37 3.30
C ASN A 120 -1.85 -13.64 4.53
N ASN A 121 -3.17 -13.60 4.67
CA ASN A 121 -3.82 -12.89 5.80
C ASN A 121 -3.47 -13.50 7.16
N LEU A 122 -3.35 -14.83 7.24
CA LEU A 122 -2.85 -15.49 8.46
C LEU A 122 -1.39 -15.11 8.75
N GLY A 123 -0.55 -15.03 7.72
CA GLY A 123 0.82 -14.54 7.84
C GLY A 123 0.88 -13.11 8.40
N VAL A 124 -0.01 -12.22 7.95
CA VAL A 124 -0.13 -10.85 8.47
C VAL A 124 -0.48 -10.85 9.96
N LEU A 125 -1.44 -11.68 10.40
CA LEU A 125 -1.81 -11.76 11.82
C LEU A 125 -0.65 -12.23 12.70
N TYR A 126 0.14 -13.21 12.24
CA TYR A 126 1.33 -13.66 12.97
C TYR A 126 2.44 -12.58 13.00
N ARG A 127 2.62 -11.81 11.93
CA ARG A 127 3.63 -10.72 11.89
C ARG A 127 3.23 -9.56 12.81
N SER A 128 1.94 -9.20 12.85
CA SER A 128 1.46 -8.08 13.67
C SER A 128 1.20 -8.47 15.13
N GLY A 129 1.00 -9.75 15.42
CA GLY A 129 0.59 -10.21 16.75
C GLY A 129 -0.88 -9.92 17.07
N GLN A 130 -1.70 -9.62 16.06
CA GLN A 130 -3.12 -9.35 16.24
C GLN A 130 -3.91 -10.65 16.31
N GLY A 131 -4.55 -10.90 17.45
CA GLY A 131 -5.36 -12.10 17.68
C GLY A 131 -4.57 -13.40 17.86
N VAL A 132 -3.27 -13.41 17.55
CA VAL A 132 -2.34 -14.53 17.81
C VAL A 132 -1.02 -13.98 18.34
N PRO A 133 -0.24 -14.72 19.15
CA PRO A 133 1.09 -14.28 19.54
C PRO A 133 1.97 -13.98 18.32
N LYS A 134 2.68 -12.84 18.35
CA LYS A 134 3.59 -12.46 17.27
C LYS A 134 4.64 -13.54 17.04
N ASP A 135 4.77 -13.99 15.79
CA ASP A 135 5.69 -15.05 15.39
C ASP A 135 6.09 -14.90 13.92
N ASP A 136 7.22 -14.21 13.68
CA ASP A 136 7.69 -13.94 12.32
C ASP A 136 8.09 -15.22 11.56
N ARG A 137 8.46 -16.30 12.26
CA ARG A 137 8.77 -17.59 11.62
C ARG A 137 7.50 -18.25 11.08
N LYS A 138 6.40 -18.22 11.84
CA LYS A 138 5.08 -18.67 11.34
C LYS A 138 4.58 -17.76 10.23
N ALA A 139 4.75 -16.45 10.36
CA ALA A 139 4.42 -15.52 9.29
C ALA A 139 5.15 -15.88 7.99
N ALA A 140 6.46 -16.10 8.05
CA ALA A 140 7.26 -16.52 6.90
C ALA A 140 6.78 -17.83 6.27
N ALA A 141 6.39 -18.82 7.08
CA ALA A 141 5.85 -20.08 6.58
C ALA A 141 4.54 -19.88 5.80
N TRP A 142 3.63 -19.06 6.32
CA TRP A 142 2.35 -18.77 5.67
C TRP A 142 2.49 -17.88 4.43
N PHE A 143 3.33 -16.84 4.47
CA PHE A 143 3.65 -16.04 3.28
C PHE A 143 4.32 -16.88 2.21
N ARG A 144 5.21 -17.82 2.57
CA ARG A 144 5.78 -18.76 1.61
C ARG A 144 4.74 -19.68 0.97
N ALA A 145 3.75 -20.14 1.72
CA ALA A 145 2.65 -20.91 1.16
C ALA A 145 1.82 -20.07 0.16
N ALA A 146 1.48 -18.84 0.52
CA ALA A 146 0.77 -17.91 -0.36
C ALA A 146 1.57 -17.56 -1.62
N ALA A 147 2.85 -17.23 -1.46
CA ALA A 147 3.75 -16.83 -2.54
C ALA A 147 3.96 -17.94 -3.57
N LYS A 148 4.18 -19.18 -3.11
CA LYS A 148 4.29 -20.36 -3.97
C LYS A 148 3.00 -20.67 -4.73
N ALA A 149 1.85 -20.29 -4.19
CA ALA A 149 0.56 -20.40 -4.85
C ALA A 149 0.25 -19.21 -5.79
N GLY A 150 1.20 -18.28 -5.99
CA GLY A 150 1.07 -17.16 -6.93
C GLY A 150 0.36 -15.93 -6.38
N GLU A 151 0.19 -15.83 -5.06
CA GLU A 151 -0.48 -14.70 -4.43
C GLU A 151 0.45 -13.49 -4.31
N SER A 152 0.11 -12.38 -4.96
CA SER A 152 0.98 -11.21 -5.08
C SER A 152 1.33 -10.57 -3.74
N TYR A 153 0.38 -10.48 -2.80
CA TYR A 153 0.67 -9.92 -1.47
C TYR A 153 1.55 -10.86 -0.63
N GLY A 154 1.40 -12.17 -0.77
CA GLY A 154 2.25 -13.18 -0.15
C GLY A 154 3.66 -13.14 -0.68
N GLN A 155 3.83 -12.92 -2.00
CA GLN A 155 5.12 -12.66 -2.64
C GLN A 155 5.75 -11.38 -2.11
N LEU A 156 5.00 -10.27 -2.05
CA LEU A 156 5.47 -9.00 -1.49
C LEU A 156 5.93 -9.15 -0.04
N ASN A 157 5.07 -9.68 0.83
CA ASN A 157 5.34 -9.86 2.25
C ASN A 157 6.52 -10.79 2.49
N LEU A 158 6.66 -11.88 1.72
CA LEU A 158 7.82 -12.76 1.84
C LEU A 158 9.11 -12.06 1.39
N GLY A 159 9.05 -11.24 0.35
CA GLY A 159 10.16 -10.40 -0.07
C GLY A 159 10.61 -9.46 1.05
N ASP A 160 9.67 -8.79 1.71
CA ASP A 160 9.93 -7.90 2.85
C ASP A 160 10.61 -8.64 4.01
N LEU A 161 10.14 -9.86 4.34
CA LEU A 161 10.77 -10.67 5.39
C LEU A 161 12.23 -11.02 5.05
N TYR A 162 12.54 -11.36 3.80
CA TYR A 162 13.93 -11.60 3.39
C TYR A 162 14.77 -10.33 3.36
N ALA A 163 14.20 -9.18 2.98
CA ALA A 163 14.93 -7.91 2.99
C ALA A 163 15.31 -7.47 4.42
N LEU A 164 14.40 -7.67 5.37
CA LEU A 164 14.55 -7.22 6.76
C LEU A 164 15.12 -8.29 7.71
N GLY A 165 15.12 -9.57 7.31
CA GLY A 165 15.58 -10.68 8.14
C GLY A 165 14.61 -11.07 9.26
N TRP A 166 13.30 -10.85 9.05
CA TRP A 166 12.27 -11.16 10.05
C TRP A 166 11.77 -12.59 9.87
N GLY A 167 12.01 -13.44 10.86
CA GLY A 167 11.60 -14.86 10.81
C GLY A 167 12.39 -15.73 9.82
N VAL A 168 13.26 -15.13 9.00
CA VAL A 168 14.15 -15.76 8.02
C VAL A 168 15.51 -15.06 8.03
N ALA A 169 16.56 -15.73 7.56
CA ALA A 169 17.84 -15.08 7.36
C ALA A 169 17.73 -13.99 6.27
N ARG A 170 18.32 -12.81 6.52
CA ARG A 170 18.32 -11.69 5.57
C ARG A 170 18.95 -12.12 4.25
N ASN A 171 18.24 -11.90 3.14
CA ASN A 171 18.68 -12.29 1.81
C ASN A 171 18.07 -11.37 0.73
N ALA A 172 18.85 -10.38 0.28
CA ALA A 172 18.39 -9.43 -0.73
C ALA A 172 18.10 -10.07 -2.10
N ARG A 173 18.79 -11.16 -2.48
CA ARG A 173 18.52 -11.88 -3.73
C ARG A 173 17.15 -12.56 -3.70
N LEU A 174 16.78 -13.17 -2.57
CA LEU A 174 15.46 -13.76 -2.40
C LEU A 174 14.37 -12.69 -2.28
N ALA A 175 14.66 -11.55 -1.65
CA ALA A 175 13.74 -10.40 -1.66
C ALA A 175 13.43 -9.94 -3.09
N ALA A 176 14.48 -9.70 -3.90
CA ALA A 176 14.36 -9.34 -5.31
C ALA A 176 13.54 -10.35 -6.11
N HIS A 177 13.78 -11.65 -5.89
CA HIS A 177 13.06 -12.71 -6.58
C HIS A 177 11.54 -12.66 -6.32
N TRP A 178 11.14 -12.53 -5.05
CA TRP A 178 9.71 -12.51 -4.70
C TRP A 178 9.03 -11.19 -5.07
N TRP A 179 9.70 -10.06 -4.86
CA TRP A 179 9.19 -8.78 -5.32
C TRP A 179 9.02 -8.73 -6.84
N ARG A 180 9.91 -9.36 -7.63
CA ARG A 180 9.73 -9.52 -9.09
C ARG A 180 8.42 -10.20 -9.43
N GLN A 181 8.15 -11.37 -8.84
CA GLN A 181 6.92 -12.09 -9.14
C GLN A 181 5.64 -11.31 -8.79
N ALA A 182 5.69 -10.48 -7.73
CA ALA A 182 4.57 -9.62 -7.36
C ALA A 182 4.44 -8.41 -8.31
N ALA A 183 5.56 -7.81 -8.70
CA ALA A 183 5.61 -6.65 -9.59
C ALA A 183 5.18 -6.99 -11.02
N ASP A 184 5.57 -8.17 -11.51
CA ASP A 184 5.15 -8.73 -12.81
C ASP A 184 3.61 -8.90 -12.86
N ARG A 185 2.96 -9.06 -11.70
CA ARG A 185 1.50 -9.11 -11.55
C ARG A 185 0.85 -7.73 -11.33
N GLY A 186 1.62 -6.65 -11.48
CA GLY A 186 1.12 -5.29 -11.37
C GLY A 186 1.08 -4.73 -9.95
N LEU A 187 1.59 -5.43 -8.93
CA LEU A 187 1.52 -4.92 -7.55
C LEU A 187 2.44 -3.71 -7.37
N VAL A 188 1.83 -2.55 -7.13
CA VAL A 188 2.48 -1.23 -7.13
C VAL A 188 3.64 -1.16 -6.13
N GLU A 189 3.45 -1.64 -4.91
CA GLU A 189 4.46 -1.63 -3.87
C GLU A 189 5.67 -2.49 -4.27
N ALA A 190 5.42 -3.64 -4.91
CA ALA A 190 6.49 -4.52 -5.37
C ALA A 190 7.28 -3.91 -6.54
N GLN A 191 6.61 -3.21 -7.46
CA GLN A 191 7.26 -2.46 -8.53
C GLN A 191 8.16 -1.37 -7.97
N SER A 192 7.67 -0.59 -6.99
CA SER A 192 8.49 0.41 -6.31
C SER A 192 9.71 -0.20 -5.61
N ARG A 193 9.55 -1.34 -4.93
CA ARG A 193 10.66 -2.05 -4.26
C ARG A 193 11.70 -2.57 -5.25
N LEU A 194 11.28 -3.06 -6.41
CA LEU A 194 12.23 -3.47 -7.46
C LEU A 194 12.99 -2.30 -8.05
N GLY A 195 12.32 -1.17 -8.27
CA GLY A 195 12.97 0.07 -8.68
C GLY A 195 14.10 0.44 -7.71
N GLU A 196 13.81 0.39 -6.41
CA GLU A 196 14.78 0.66 -5.34
C GLU A 196 15.96 -0.34 -5.36
N LEU A 197 15.69 -1.64 -5.49
CA LEU A 197 16.76 -2.64 -5.55
C LEU A 197 17.71 -2.42 -6.72
N TYR A 198 17.18 -2.08 -7.89
CA TYR A 198 17.96 -1.83 -9.08
C TYR A 198 18.74 -0.52 -9.02
N ASP A 199 18.17 0.53 -8.43
CA ASP A 199 18.81 1.83 -8.27
C ASP A 199 20.03 1.77 -7.34
N PHE A 200 19.92 0.98 -6.27
CA PHE A 200 20.98 0.82 -5.26
C PHE A 200 21.82 -0.46 -5.40
N GLY A 201 21.54 -1.32 -6.39
CA GLY A 201 22.25 -2.60 -6.57
C GLY A 201 22.11 -3.57 -5.39
N GLN A 202 20.97 -3.57 -4.70
CA GLN A 202 20.74 -4.40 -3.52
C GLN A 202 20.20 -5.77 -3.93
N GLY A 203 21.01 -6.83 -3.82
CA GLY A 203 20.58 -8.18 -4.20
C GLY A 203 20.41 -8.42 -5.71
N VAL A 204 20.58 -7.38 -6.53
CA VAL A 204 20.67 -7.40 -8.00
C VAL A 204 21.86 -6.53 -8.42
N ALA A 205 22.32 -6.66 -9.66
CA ALA A 205 23.29 -5.70 -10.20
C ALA A 205 22.63 -4.31 -10.27
N LEU A 206 23.40 -3.27 -9.97
CA LEU A 206 22.94 -1.89 -10.11
C LEU A 206 22.60 -1.64 -11.59
N ASP A 207 21.37 -1.19 -11.84
CA ASP A 207 20.86 -0.88 -13.18
C ASP A 207 19.75 0.18 -13.07
N ARG A 208 20.14 1.44 -13.22
CA ARG A 208 19.19 2.56 -13.11
C ARG A 208 18.21 2.64 -14.28
N ALA A 209 18.54 2.06 -15.43
CA ALA A 209 17.61 2.01 -16.56
C ALA A 209 16.47 1.03 -16.24
N GLU A 210 16.78 -0.11 -15.64
CA GLU A 210 15.78 -1.04 -15.15
C GLU A 210 15.00 -0.46 -13.96
N ALA A 211 15.67 0.25 -13.04
CA ALA A 211 15.01 0.97 -11.96
C ALA A 211 13.96 1.96 -12.48
N ALA A 212 14.32 2.77 -13.49
CA ALA A 212 13.42 3.73 -14.10
C ALA A 212 12.17 3.08 -14.71
N LYS A 213 12.29 1.90 -15.33
CA LYS A 213 11.12 1.15 -15.84
C LYS A 213 10.17 0.77 -14.71
N TRP A 214 10.69 0.20 -13.63
CA TRP A 214 9.88 -0.23 -12.48
C TRP A 214 9.25 0.95 -11.74
N TYR A 215 10.01 2.03 -11.52
CA TYR A 215 9.48 3.25 -10.94
C TYR A 215 8.39 3.88 -11.81
N ARG A 216 8.54 3.86 -13.15
CA ARG A 216 7.51 4.36 -14.08
C ARG A 216 6.19 3.60 -13.94
N LEU A 217 6.23 2.27 -13.93
CA LEU A 217 5.04 1.44 -13.74
C LEU A 217 4.32 1.75 -12.41
N ALA A 218 5.08 1.93 -11.33
CA ALA A 218 4.50 2.27 -10.03
C ALA A 218 3.95 3.72 -9.99
N ALA A 219 4.65 4.67 -10.60
CA ALA A 219 4.27 6.09 -10.67
C ALA A 219 3.02 6.33 -11.52
N GLU A 220 2.85 5.56 -12.61
CA GLU A 220 1.64 5.55 -13.44
C GLU A 220 0.41 5.13 -12.62
N GLN A 221 0.59 4.20 -11.68
CA GLN A 221 -0.43 3.75 -10.74
C GLN A 221 -0.58 4.66 -9.50
N GLY A 222 0.10 5.81 -9.46
CA GLY A 222 -0.04 6.82 -8.40
C GLY A 222 0.90 6.65 -7.21
N HIS A 223 1.93 5.80 -7.29
CA HIS A 223 2.89 5.63 -6.20
C HIS A 223 3.84 6.83 -6.09
N ALA A 224 3.57 7.72 -5.13
CA ALA A 224 4.28 8.99 -4.97
C ALA A 224 5.80 8.83 -4.78
N ALA A 225 6.24 7.86 -3.97
CA ALA A 225 7.68 7.65 -3.75
C ALA A 225 8.41 7.14 -5.01
N ALA A 226 7.72 6.35 -5.85
CA ALA A 226 8.30 5.90 -7.11
C ALA A 226 8.36 7.04 -8.13
N ALA A 227 7.33 7.89 -8.19
CA ALA A 227 7.34 9.10 -9.01
C ALA A 227 8.48 10.06 -8.61
N ASN A 228 8.70 10.26 -7.30
CA ASN A 228 9.83 11.03 -6.79
C ASN A 228 11.18 10.45 -7.25
N ASN A 229 11.39 9.14 -7.08
CA ASN A 229 12.66 8.51 -7.45
C ASN A 229 12.89 8.54 -8.95
N LEU A 230 11.85 8.31 -9.75
CA LEU A 230 11.92 8.45 -11.20
C LEU A 230 12.29 9.88 -11.63
N ALA A 231 11.74 10.89 -10.95
CA ALA A 231 12.08 12.27 -11.23
C ALA A 231 13.55 12.58 -10.97
N ILE A 232 14.13 12.01 -9.91
CA ILE A 232 15.58 12.13 -9.62
C ILE A 232 16.40 11.52 -10.75
N LEU A 233 16.00 10.35 -11.28
CA LEU A 233 16.68 9.73 -12.42
C LEU A 233 16.61 10.61 -13.68
N TYR A 234 15.46 11.22 -13.97
CA TYR A 234 15.33 12.18 -15.07
C TYR A 234 16.12 13.47 -14.85
N GLN A 235 16.21 13.99 -13.63
CA GLN A 235 16.99 15.19 -13.31
C GLN A 235 18.50 14.95 -13.47
N THR A 236 18.97 13.76 -13.09
CA THR A 236 20.40 13.39 -13.12
C THR A 236 20.83 12.83 -14.48
N GLY A 237 19.92 12.27 -15.26
CA GLY A 237 20.24 11.53 -16.48
C GLY A 237 20.78 10.12 -16.22
N ASP A 238 20.55 9.59 -15.03
CA ASP A 238 21.03 8.28 -14.62
C ASP A 238 20.07 7.17 -15.07
N GLY A 239 20.48 6.38 -16.07
CA GLY A 239 19.68 5.27 -16.61
C GLY A 239 18.52 5.71 -17.53
N VAL A 240 18.28 7.01 -17.65
CA VAL A 240 17.37 7.65 -18.61
C VAL A 240 18.03 8.91 -19.18
N SER A 241 17.61 9.36 -20.37
CA SER A 241 18.04 10.67 -20.86
C SER A 241 17.58 11.76 -19.89
N LYS A 242 18.47 12.70 -19.56
CA LYS A 242 18.14 13.82 -18.69
C LYS A 242 16.95 14.61 -19.26
N ASP A 243 15.94 14.85 -18.43
CA ASP A 243 14.72 15.59 -18.78
C ASP A 243 14.17 16.32 -17.54
N ASP A 244 14.54 17.59 -17.40
CA ASP A 244 14.13 18.42 -16.27
C ASP A 244 12.62 18.73 -16.28
N ALA A 245 11.97 18.72 -17.46
CA ALA A 245 10.54 18.96 -17.58
C ALA A 245 9.73 17.75 -17.08
N GLU A 246 10.14 16.54 -17.45
CA GLU A 246 9.54 15.31 -16.96
C GLU A 246 9.82 15.11 -15.46
N ALA A 247 11.03 15.42 -15.00
CA ALA A 247 11.35 15.42 -13.57
C ALA A 247 10.43 16.36 -12.77
N LEU A 248 10.24 17.60 -13.24
CA LEU A 248 9.33 18.56 -12.61
C LEU A 248 7.89 18.05 -12.58
N ARG A 249 7.40 17.48 -13.68
CA ARG A 249 6.04 16.91 -13.76
C ARG A 249 5.84 15.79 -12.73
N LEU A 250 6.80 14.88 -12.62
CA LEU A 250 6.75 13.75 -11.67
C LEU A 250 6.87 14.22 -10.21
N LEU A 251 7.76 15.18 -9.93
CA LEU A 251 7.91 15.76 -8.59
C LEU A 251 6.63 16.46 -8.13
N ARG A 252 5.99 17.26 -8.99
CA ARG A 252 4.69 17.89 -8.71
C ARG A 252 3.63 16.86 -8.33
N LYS A 253 3.44 15.83 -9.17
CA LYS A 253 2.49 14.74 -8.88
C LYS A 253 2.78 14.08 -7.53
N ALA A 254 4.04 13.75 -7.23
CA ALA A 254 4.43 13.13 -5.97
C ALA A 254 4.21 14.05 -4.75
N ALA A 255 4.51 15.34 -4.89
CA ALA A 255 4.37 16.35 -3.84
C ALA A 255 2.90 16.67 -3.52
N GLU A 256 2.04 16.70 -4.55
CA GLU A 256 0.58 16.87 -4.42
C GLU A 256 -0.09 15.71 -3.69
N HIS A 257 0.46 14.50 -3.78
CA HIS A 257 0.06 13.36 -2.95
C HIS A 257 0.54 13.46 -1.49
N GLY A 258 1.16 14.56 -1.08
CA GLY A 258 1.51 14.85 0.30
C GLY A 258 2.87 14.28 0.75
N LEU A 259 3.66 13.68 -0.14
CA LEU A 259 4.93 13.07 0.23
C LEU A 259 5.98 14.14 0.58
N ALA A 260 6.33 14.27 1.87
CA ALA A 260 7.27 15.29 2.37
C ALA A 260 8.60 15.35 1.60
N VAL A 261 9.21 14.19 1.29
CA VAL A 261 10.47 14.15 0.51
C VAL A 261 10.29 14.68 -0.92
N ALA A 262 9.14 14.44 -1.56
CA ALA A 262 8.84 14.97 -2.88
C ALA A 262 8.58 16.48 -2.83
N GLN A 263 7.87 16.96 -1.81
CA GLN A 263 7.66 18.40 -1.57
C GLN A 263 9.01 19.12 -1.36
N ARG A 264 9.91 18.54 -0.56
CA ARG A 264 11.27 19.04 -0.39
C ARG A 264 12.03 19.08 -1.72
N ASN A 265 12.02 17.98 -2.47
CA ASN A 265 12.76 17.88 -3.72
C ASN A 265 12.21 18.83 -4.80
N LEU A 266 10.88 19.05 -4.82
CA LEU A 266 10.25 20.04 -5.68
C LEU A 266 10.62 21.48 -5.27
N GLY A 267 10.64 21.77 -3.96
CA GLY A 267 11.14 23.05 -3.46
C GLY A 267 12.59 23.30 -3.87
N ALA A 268 13.45 22.28 -3.75
CA ALA A 268 14.84 22.36 -4.17
C ALA A 268 14.96 22.55 -5.70
N PHE A 269 14.11 21.91 -6.49
CA PHE A 269 14.07 22.07 -7.94
C PHE A 269 13.80 23.54 -8.33
N TYR A 270 12.80 24.19 -7.73
CA TYR A 270 12.50 25.59 -8.00
C TYR A 270 13.59 26.55 -7.52
N LEU A 271 14.25 26.26 -6.38
CA LEU A 271 15.38 27.08 -5.93
C LEU A 271 16.53 27.11 -6.94
N LEU A 272 16.73 26.05 -7.72
CA LEU A 272 17.75 26.02 -8.77
C LEU A 272 17.43 26.96 -9.94
N GLY A 273 16.14 27.19 -10.25
CA GLY A 273 15.70 28.14 -11.28
C GLY A 273 15.97 29.59 -10.87
N GLY A 274 15.82 29.89 -9.58
CA GLY A 274 16.33 31.12 -8.94
C GLY A 274 15.57 32.40 -9.27
N SER A 275 14.53 32.36 -10.13
CA SER A 275 13.65 33.53 -10.31
C SER A 275 12.83 33.80 -9.04
N ALA A 276 12.42 35.05 -8.83
CA ALA A 276 11.64 35.41 -7.64
C ALA A 276 10.37 34.56 -7.49
N SER A 277 9.65 34.32 -8.59
CA SER A 277 8.45 33.47 -8.60
C SER A 277 8.75 32.01 -8.27
N GLU A 278 9.91 31.48 -8.68
CA GLU A 278 10.30 30.11 -8.37
C GLU A 278 10.76 29.99 -6.91
N ILE A 279 11.45 30.98 -6.37
CA ILE A 279 11.82 30.99 -4.94
C ILE A 279 10.56 31.07 -4.06
N GLU A 280 9.54 31.83 -4.46
CA GLU A 280 8.23 31.83 -3.80
C GLU A 280 7.53 30.46 -3.86
N GLU A 281 7.55 29.79 -5.02
CA GLU A 281 7.07 28.40 -5.14
C GLU A 281 7.86 27.46 -4.24
N ALA A 282 9.18 27.58 -4.21
CA ALA A 282 10.03 26.76 -3.37
C ALA A 282 9.65 26.90 -1.89
N ALA A 283 9.46 28.13 -1.42
CA ALA A 283 9.03 28.41 -0.06
C ALA A 283 7.70 27.72 0.26
N ARG A 284 6.70 27.78 -0.65
CA ARG A 284 5.41 27.09 -0.47
C ARG A 284 5.58 25.59 -0.26
N TRP A 285 6.39 24.94 -1.09
CA TRP A 285 6.63 23.50 -0.98
C TRP A 285 7.44 23.12 0.27
N PHE A 286 8.43 23.92 0.64
CA PHE A 286 9.16 23.70 1.89
C PHE A 286 8.27 23.85 3.12
N VAL A 287 7.30 24.78 3.14
CA VAL A 287 6.32 24.88 4.24
C VAL A 287 5.57 23.55 4.43
N LEU A 288 5.08 22.95 3.36
CA LEU A 288 4.35 21.68 3.43
C LEU A 288 5.24 20.54 3.95
N ALA A 289 6.47 20.42 3.45
CA ALA A 289 7.41 19.40 3.91
C ALA A 289 7.83 19.62 5.38
N ALA A 290 8.09 20.88 5.77
CA ALA A 290 8.52 21.25 7.11
C ALA A 290 7.44 20.99 8.18
N GLN A 291 6.16 21.19 7.83
CA GLN A 291 5.02 20.86 8.70
C GLN A 291 4.91 19.35 8.97
N GLN A 292 5.40 18.52 8.05
CA GLN A 292 5.48 17.07 8.22
C GLN A 292 6.76 16.62 8.97
N GLY A 293 7.58 17.57 9.42
CA GLY A 293 8.79 17.28 10.19
C GLY A 293 10.07 17.18 9.38
N ASP A 294 10.07 17.42 8.06
CA ASP A 294 11.30 17.35 7.26
C ASP A 294 12.32 18.42 7.71
N SER A 295 13.40 17.97 8.35
CA SER A 295 14.37 18.85 9.01
C SER A 295 15.16 19.72 8.02
N PHE A 296 15.39 19.22 6.79
CA PHE A 296 16.02 20.00 5.73
C PHE A 296 15.12 21.16 5.30
N SER A 297 13.83 20.92 5.08
CA SER A 297 12.87 21.94 4.70
C SER A 297 12.66 22.96 5.81
N GLN A 298 12.64 22.53 7.07
CA GLN A 298 12.63 23.43 8.23
C GLN A 298 13.87 24.33 8.25
N TRP A 299 15.07 23.76 8.07
CA TRP A 299 16.29 24.56 7.96
C TRP A 299 16.22 25.55 6.79
N LYS A 300 15.78 25.09 5.62
CA LYS A 300 15.70 25.92 4.42
C LYS A 300 14.71 27.08 4.60
N LEU A 301 13.56 26.86 5.24
CA LEU A 301 12.64 27.94 5.60
C LEU A 301 13.26 28.95 6.57
N GLY A 302 14.08 28.47 7.51
CA GLY A 302 14.87 29.34 8.38
C GLY A 302 15.69 30.35 7.58
N GLU A 303 16.42 29.87 6.57
CA GLU A 303 17.23 30.70 5.66
C GLU A 303 16.37 31.63 4.79
N LEU A 304 15.27 31.12 4.22
CA LEU A 304 14.38 31.93 3.40
C LEU A 304 13.77 33.09 4.20
N TYR A 305 13.33 32.85 5.44
CA TYR A 305 12.82 33.91 6.32
C TYR A 305 13.91 34.83 6.89
N GLU A 306 15.14 34.34 7.09
CA GLU A 306 16.29 35.14 7.54
C GLU A 306 16.64 36.21 6.52
N HIS A 307 16.60 35.87 5.22
CA HIS A 307 17.02 36.76 4.13
C HIS A 307 15.87 37.36 3.31
N GLY A 308 14.63 36.93 3.53
CA GLY A 308 13.47 37.40 2.77
C GLY A 308 13.42 36.87 1.33
N TYR A 309 13.94 35.67 1.10
CA TYR A 309 13.96 35.04 -0.23
C TYR A 309 12.62 34.34 -0.51
N GLY A 310 11.83 34.90 -1.43
CA GLY A 310 10.50 34.39 -1.79
C GLY A 310 9.48 34.41 -0.64
N VAL A 311 9.81 35.09 0.47
CA VAL A 311 8.95 35.31 1.63
C VAL A 311 9.26 36.69 2.21
N VAL A 312 8.32 37.27 2.95
CA VAL A 312 8.61 38.46 3.76
C VAL A 312 9.64 38.07 4.83
N GLN A 313 10.74 38.83 4.91
CA GLN A 313 11.78 38.63 5.91
C GLN A 313 11.17 38.66 7.33
N ASP A 314 11.44 37.62 8.12
CA ASP A 314 10.88 37.46 9.46
C ASP A 314 11.87 36.70 10.36
N ARG A 315 12.62 37.48 11.16
CA ARG A 315 13.65 36.95 12.07
C ARG A 315 13.07 35.95 13.06
N ARG A 316 11.84 36.17 13.55
CA ARG A 316 11.23 35.29 14.55
C ARG A 316 10.86 33.94 13.92
N ARG A 317 10.22 33.95 12.75
CA ARG A 317 9.91 32.72 12.01
C ARG A 317 11.17 31.97 11.62
N ALA A 318 12.22 32.68 11.22
CA ALA A 318 13.52 32.08 10.90
C ALA A 318 14.08 31.30 12.10
N ILE A 319 14.12 31.92 13.29
CA ILE A 319 14.57 31.27 14.54
C ILE A 319 13.67 30.07 14.89
N ASP A 320 12.35 30.21 14.78
CA ASP A 320 11.42 29.13 15.09
C ASP A 320 11.63 27.91 14.19
N TRP A 321 11.85 28.12 12.89
CA TRP A 321 12.13 27.04 11.95
C TRP A 321 13.53 26.43 12.13
N TYR A 322 14.55 27.25 12.36
CA TYR A 322 15.88 26.73 12.69
C TYR A 322 15.88 25.92 13.98
N ARG A 323 15.13 26.33 15.02
CA ARG A 323 15.01 25.56 16.28
C ARG A 323 14.42 24.18 16.02
N LYS A 324 13.30 24.10 15.29
CA LYS A 324 12.69 22.79 14.94
C LYS A 324 13.66 21.86 14.21
N ALA A 325 14.43 22.38 13.25
CA ALA A 325 15.43 21.58 12.54
C ALA A 325 16.62 21.19 13.43
N ALA A 326 17.08 22.11 14.28
CA ALA A 326 18.20 21.90 15.21
C ALA A 326 17.88 20.87 16.30
N ASP A 327 16.65 20.85 16.81
CA ASP A 327 16.14 19.87 17.77
C ASP A 327 16.14 18.46 17.18
N GLN A 328 15.97 18.36 15.85
CA GLN A 328 16.15 17.11 15.08
C GLN A 328 17.61 16.81 14.69
N GLY A 329 18.56 17.61 15.18
CA GLY A 329 19.99 17.41 14.96
C GLY A 329 20.57 18.05 13.69
N HIS A 330 19.81 18.84 12.93
CA HIS A 330 20.30 19.44 11.68
C HIS A 330 21.43 20.47 11.93
N SER A 331 22.64 20.13 11.51
CA SER A 331 23.86 20.91 11.81
C SER A 331 23.83 22.34 11.29
N GLU A 332 23.35 22.57 10.07
CA GLU A 332 23.29 23.92 9.50
C GLU A 332 22.24 24.80 10.19
N ALA A 333 21.19 24.19 10.76
CA ALA A 333 20.19 24.94 11.52
C ALA A 333 20.75 25.39 12.88
N LYS A 334 21.56 24.55 13.54
CA LYS A 334 22.30 24.92 14.75
C LYS A 334 23.24 26.10 14.48
N LYS A 335 23.97 26.08 13.36
CA LYS A 335 24.81 27.21 12.94
C LYS A 335 23.99 28.48 12.68
N GLY A 336 22.84 28.35 12.02
CA GLY A 336 21.90 29.47 11.82
C GLY A 336 21.47 30.12 13.13
N LEU A 337 21.06 29.33 14.12
CA LEU A 337 20.70 29.84 15.45
C LEU A 337 21.85 30.55 16.15
N LEU A 338 23.08 30.02 16.07
CA LEU A 338 24.24 30.64 16.69
C LEU A 338 24.54 32.01 16.08
N ARG A 339 24.47 32.14 14.75
CA ARG A 339 24.62 33.44 14.07
C ARG A 339 23.55 34.42 14.52
N MET A 340 22.28 34.00 14.49
CA MET A 340 21.15 34.86 14.84
C MET A 340 21.06 35.21 16.34
N GLY A 341 21.71 34.43 17.21
CA GLY A 341 21.78 34.66 18.66
C GLY A 341 23.00 35.47 19.12
N GLY A 342 24.08 35.52 18.35
CA GLY A 342 25.28 36.31 18.66
C GLY A 342 25.12 37.82 18.47
N ASP A 343 24.17 38.23 17.62
CA ASP A 343 23.92 39.64 17.26
C ASP A 343 23.23 40.47 18.38
N SER A 344 22.90 39.91 19.53
CA SER A 344 22.38 40.67 20.69
C SER A 344 23.48 41.27 21.57
N SER A 345 24.76 41.05 21.26
CA SER A 345 25.90 41.54 22.06
C SER A 345 26.64 42.76 21.48
N ALA A 346 26.23 43.27 20.31
CA ALA A 346 26.89 44.39 19.63
C ALA A 346 26.08 45.71 19.64
N ALA A 347 25.00 45.79 20.43
CA ALA A 347 24.15 46.97 20.55
C ALA A 347 23.89 47.35 22.03
N ALA A 348 24.94 47.38 22.83
CA ALA A 348 24.93 47.93 24.20
C ALA A 348 25.86 49.14 24.27
#